data_AF-A0A1V1I1L6-F1
#
_entry.id   AF-A0A1V1I1L6-F1
#
_cell.length_a   1.000
_cell.length_b   1.000
_cell.length_c   1.000
_cell.angle_alpha   90.00
_cell.angle_beta   90.00
_cell.angle_gamma   90.00
#
_symmetry.space_group_name_H-M   'P 1'
#
loop_
_entity.id
_entity.type
_entity.pdbx_description
1 polymer ?
#
loop_
_entity_poly.entity_id
_entity_poly.type
_entity_poly.pdbx_seq_one_letter_code
_entity_poly.pdbx_strand_id
1 'polypeptide(L)'
;MIIGLIFLVLFMVAIIYFLSMVCIQFNYINNINLQFGMDVTKLYSDDYYEGFLGYINHLVKSFAMSLYKIGIFFNKKIKTRH
;
A
#
# COMPACT_ATOMS: atom_id res chain seq x y z
N MET A 1 29.51 16.84 -7.87
CA MET A 1 29.19 16.13 -6.61
C MET A 1 27.92 16.66 -5.95
N ILE A 2 27.77 17.99 -5.75
CA ILE A 2 26.59 18.61 -5.12
C ILE A 2 25.27 18.33 -5.86
N ILE A 3 25.24 18.46 -7.19
CA ILE A 3 24.05 18.15 -8.00
C ILE A 3 23.58 16.70 -7.83
N GLY A 4 24.53 15.75 -7.74
CA GLY A 4 24.20 14.34 -7.48
C GLY A 4 23.57 14.12 -6.11
N LEU A 5 24.04 14.84 -5.08
CA LEU A 5 23.43 14.82 -3.75
C LEU A 5 22.00 15.38 -3.76
N ILE A 6 21.75 16.46 -4.51
CA ILE A 6 20.41 17.05 -4.64
C ILE A 6 19.43 16.04 -5.28
N PHE A 7 19.83 15.37 -6.36
CA PHE A 7 19.01 14.32 -6.97
C PHE A 7 18.75 13.15 -6.02
N LEU A 8 19.75 12.73 -5.25
CA LEU A 8 19.60 11.66 -4.27
C LEU A 8 18.58 12.04 -3.19
N VAL A 9 18.64 13.28 -2.67
CA VAL A 9 17.68 13.77 -1.66
C VAL A 9 16.27 13.81 -2.24
N LEU A 10 16.09 14.34 -3.45
CA LEU A 10 14.77 14.37 -4.12
C LEU A 10 14.21 12.97 -4.34
N PHE A 11 15.08 12.02 -4.71
CA PHE A 11 14.69 10.62 -4.88
C PHE A 11 14.25 9.98 -3.56
N MET A 12 14.98 10.24 -2.47
CA MET A 12 14.59 9.75 -1.13
C MET A 12 13.25 10.34 -0.69
N VAL A 13 13.03 11.64 -0.92
CA VAL A 13 11.74 12.28 -0.61
C VAL A 13 10.61 11.66 -1.42
N ALA A 14 10.82 11.37 -2.71
CA ALA A 14 9.82 10.72 -3.55
C ALA A 14 9.49 9.29 -3.05
N ILE A 15 10.50 8.52 -2.64
CA ILE A 15 10.31 7.19 -2.03
C ILE A 15 9.50 7.31 -0.75
N ILE A 16 9.87 8.22 0.16
CA ILE A 16 9.15 8.41 1.43
C ILE A 16 7.69 8.75 1.17
N TYR A 17 7.41 9.67 0.24
CA TYR A 17 6.06 10.03 -0.15
C TYR A 17 5.25 8.83 -0.68
N PHE A 18 5.86 8.02 -1.55
CA PHE A 18 5.23 6.81 -2.07
C PHE A 18 4.92 5.81 -0.95
N LEU A 19 5.86 5.56 -0.03
CA LEU A 19 5.65 4.69 1.12
C LEU A 19 4.55 5.22 2.04
N SER A 20 4.50 6.53 2.30
CA SER A 20 3.44 7.14 3.11
C SER A 20 2.05 6.88 2.52
N MET A 21 1.90 7.03 1.19
CA MET A 21 0.65 6.71 0.51
C MET A 21 0.25 5.24 0.65
N VAL A 22 1.22 4.32 0.53
CA VAL A 22 0.97 2.87 0.72
C VAL A 22 0.52 2.58 2.15
N CYS A 23 1.16 3.18 3.15
CA CYS A 23 0.81 3.01 4.56
C CYS A 23 -0.60 3.53 4.87
N ILE A 24 -0.99 4.69 4.31
CA ILE A 24 -2.34 5.24 4.48
C ILE A 24 -3.38 4.29 3.88
N GLN A 25 -3.15 3.79 2.66
CA GLN A 25 -4.04 2.83 2.01
C GLN A 25 -4.12 1.51 2.77
N PHE A 26 -3.00 1.00 3.29
CA PHE A 26 -2.97 -0.20 4.11
C PHE A 26 -3.79 -0.02 5.40
N ASN A 27 -3.63 1.12 6.08
CA ASN A 27 -4.39 1.42 7.30
C ASN A 27 -5.90 1.51 7.01
N TYR A 28 -6.27 2.10 5.86
CA TYR A 28 -7.64 2.17 5.40
C TYR A 28 -8.24 0.77 5.17
N ILE A 29 -7.54 -0.11 4.45
CA ILE A 29 -7.95 -1.52 4.23
C ILE A 29 -8.14 -2.23 5.56
N ASN A 30 -7.19 -2.10 6.48
CA ASN A 30 -7.23 -2.77 7.77
C ASN A 30 -8.40 -2.26 8.64
N ASN A 31 -8.67 -0.95 8.62
CA ASN A 31 -9.78 -0.36 9.35
C ASN A 31 -11.14 -0.80 8.79
N ILE A 32 -11.29 -0.89 7.46
CA ILE A 32 -12.51 -1.44 6.84
C ILE A 32 -12.72 -2.90 7.27
N ASN A 33 -11.67 -3.71 7.22
CA ASN A 33 -11.75 -5.11 7.62
C ASN A 33 -12.19 -5.24 9.10
N LEU A 34 -11.64 -4.41 9.98
CA LEU A 34 -12.02 -4.40 11.41
C LEU A 34 -13.45 -3.93 11.65
N GLN A 35 -13.93 -2.94 10.90
CA GLN A 35 -15.27 -2.35 11.09
C GLN A 35 -16.39 -3.20 10.48
N PHE A 36 -16.16 -3.81 9.32
CA PHE A 36 -17.22 -4.47 8.55
C PHE A 36 -17.05 -5.99 8.45
N GLY A 37 -15.91 -6.55 8.88
CA GLY A 37 -15.61 -7.99 8.73
C GLY A 37 -15.68 -8.48 7.28
N MET A 38 -15.57 -7.55 6.33
CA MET A 38 -15.92 -7.75 4.93
C MET A 38 -14.64 -7.93 4.09
N ASP A 39 -14.71 -8.79 3.07
CA ASP A 39 -13.57 -9.08 2.21
C ASP A 39 -13.20 -7.85 1.34
N VAL A 40 -12.22 -7.09 1.83
CA VAL A 40 -11.77 -5.81 1.25
C VAL A 40 -11.16 -5.98 -0.14
N THR A 41 -10.87 -7.22 -0.57
CA THR A 41 -10.33 -7.55 -1.90
C THR A 41 -11.24 -7.10 -3.04
N LYS A 42 -12.56 -7.11 -2.86
CA LYS A 42 -13.55 -6.69 -3.87
C LYS A 42 -13.71 -5.17 -3.99
N LEU A 43 -13.37 -4.41 -2.97
CA LEU A 43 -13.45 -2.94 -2.99
C LEU A 43 -12.31 -2.30 -3.80
N TYR A 44 -11.24 -3.06 -4.04
CA TYR A 44 -10.03 -2.61 -4.72
C TYR A 44 -9.89 -3.16 -6.15
N SER A 45 -10.89 -3.90 -6.66
CA SER A 45 -10.83 -4.51 -8.00
C SER A 45 -11.32 -3.62 -9.13
N ASP A 46 -12.10 -2.58 -8.84
CA ASP A 46 -12.69 -1.69 -9.85
C ASP A 46 -12.10 -0.29 -9.74
N ASP A 47 -11.01 -0.06 -10.47
CA ASP A 47 -10.64 1.31 -10.81
C ASP A 47 -10.24 1.35 -12.30
N TYR A 48 -10.93 2.19 -13.04
CA TYR A 48 -10.52 2.60 -14.38
C TYR A 48 -9.39 3.62 -14.23
N TYR A 49 -8.19 3.31 -14.72
CA TYR A 49 -7.01 4.16 -14.56
C TYR A 49 -6.74 4.98 -15.82
N GLU A 50 -7.05 6.28 -15.81
CA GLU A 50 -6.58 7.22 -16.84
C GLU A 50 -5.36 8.01 -16.34
N GLY A 51 -4.27 7.95 -17.11
CA GLY A 51 -3.09 8.79 -16.93
C GLY A 51 -2.10 8.34 -15.82
N PHE A 52 -1.02 9.12 -15.71
CA PHE A 52 0.11 8.81 -14.80
C PHE A 52 -0.29 8.79 -13.32
N LEU A 53 -1.15 9.71 -12.88
CA LEU A 53 -1.62 9.75 -11.50
C LEU A 53 -2.48 8.52 -11.16
N GLY A 54 -3.33 8.09 -12.10
CA GLY A 54 -4.11 6.85 -11.97
C GLY A 54 -3.20 5.63 -11.82
N TYR A 55 -2.13 5.55 -12.61
CA TYR A 55 -1.14 4.47 -12.52
C TYR A 55 -0.41 4.44 -11.16
N ILE A 56 0.05 5.60 -10.66
CA ILE A 56 0.70 5.66 -9.34
C ILE A 56 -0.29 5.23 -8.25
N ASN A 57 -1.55 5.67 -8.32
CA ASN A 57 -2.57 5.27 -7.36
C ASN A 57 -2.83 3.75 -7.40
N HIS A 58 -2.91 3.16 -8.60
CA HIS A 58 -3.00 1.70 -8.76
C HIS A 58 -1.84 0.97 -8.08
N LEU A 59 -0.60 1.44 -8.30
CA LEU A 59 0.57 0.84 -7.66
C LEU A 59 0.47 0.92 -6.14
N VAL A 60 0.13 2.09 -5.59
CA VAL A 60 -0.05 2.28 -4.14
C VAL A 60 -1.08 1.28 -3.60
N LYS A 61 -2.24 1.17 -4.26
CA LYS A 61 -3.32 0.24 -3.90
C LYS A 61 -2.86 -1.23 -3.95
N SER A 62 -2.16 -1.61 -5.02
CA SER A 62 -1.64 -2.97 -5.22
C SER A 62 -0.61 -3.37 -4.15
N PHE A 63 0.31 -2.45 -3.80
CA PHE A 63 1.28 -2.66 -2.73
C PHE A 63 0.59 -2.75 -1.36
N ALA A 64 -0.34 -1.84 -1.05
CA ALA A 64 -1.09 -1.88 0.21
C ALA A 64 -1.86 -3.20 0.36
N MET A 65 -2.49 -3.67 -0.72
CA MET A 65 -3.22 -4.93 -0.72
C MET A 65 -2.30 -6.15 -0.54
N SER A 66 -1.12 -6.12 -1.15
CA SER A 66 -0.12 -7.17 -1.00
C SER A 66 0.39 -7.25 0.44
N LEU A 67 0.70 -6.09 1.05
CA LEU A 67 1.08 -6.00 2.47
C LEU A 67 -0.02 -6.51 3.38
N TYR A 68 -1.28 -6.19 3.09
CA TYR A 68 -2.44 -6.69 3.83
C TYR A 68 -2.57 -8.23 3.76
N LYS A 69 -2.45 -8.82 2.57
CA LYS A 69 -2.44 -10.29 2.41
C LYS A 69 -1.29 -10.96 3.16
N ILE A 70 -0.10 -10.36 3.10
CA ILE A 70 1.07 -10.83 3.85
C ILE A 70 0.80 -10.77 5.35
N GLY A 71 0.23 -9.67 5.85
CA GLY A 71 -0.16 -9.51 7.26
C GLY A 71 -1.14 -10.58 7.73
N ILE A 72 -2.19 -10.87 6.94
CA ILE A 72 -3.13 -11.97 7.22
C ILE A 72 -2.41 -13.31 7.25
N PHE A 73 -1.54 -13.59 6.28
CA PHE A 73 -0.81 -14.85 6.21
C PHE A 73 0.05 -15.07 7.47
N PHE A 74 0.78 -14.04 7.90
CA PHE A 74 1.55 -14.09 9.15
C PHE A 74 0.66 -14.30 10.38
N ASN A 75 -0.45 -13.58 10.48
CA ASN A 75 -1.40 -13.73 11.58
C ASN A 75 -1.97 -15.17 11.64
N LYS A 76 -2.38 -15.72 10.49
CA LYS A 76 -2.85 -17.11 10.38
C LYS A 76 -1.78 -18.10 10.84
N LYS A 77 -0.53 -17.92 10.40
CA LYS A 77 0.61 -18.78 10.77
C LYS A 77 0.92 -18.75 12.27
N ILE A 78 0.82 -17.58 12.91
CA ILE A 78 0.98 -17.43 14.36
C ILE A 78 -0.17 -18.13 15.10
N LYS A 79 -1.41 -17.94 14.65
CA LYS A 79 -2.59 -18.55 15.27
C LYS A 79 -2.62 -20.08 15.16
N THR A 80 -2.03 -20.67 14.12
CA THR A 80 -1.87 -22.13 13.98
C THR A 80 -0.75 -22.74 14.83
N ARG A 81 0.12 -21.93 15.43
CA ARG A 81 1.21 -22.40 16.30
C ARG A 81 0.83 -22.44 17.79
N HIS A 82 -0.31 -21.87 18.16
CA HIS A 82 -0.90 -21.91 19.50
C HIS A 82 -2.13 -22.82 19.49
#